data_AF-A0AAN8UNI9-F1
#
_entry.id   AF-A0AAN8UNI9-F1
#
_cell.length_a   1.000
_cell.length_b   1.000
_cell.length_c   1.000
_cell.angle_alpha   90.00
_cell.angle_beta   90.00
_cell.angle_gamma   90.00
#
_symmetry.space_group_name_H-M   'P 1'
#
loop_
_entity.id
_entity.type
_entity.pdbx_description
1 polymer ?
#
loop_
_entity_poly.entity_id
_entity_poly.type
_entity_poly.pdbx_seq_one_letter_code
_entity_poly.pdbx_strand_id
1 'polypeptide(L)'
;MEVAFIMEIGIEIQATPKLSTLIKRSDQEAESPFRGKSLRAFAFVGAGVSWLLAFGTVASADEFEHGLECPSYPWPHQGILSSYDHSSSRRHQVYQQVCASCHSMSLVAYRDLVGGAYTEEEAKALAAEIEVVDGPNEEGRNVHSPLGN
;
A
#
# COMPACT_ATOMS: atom_id res chain seq x y z
N MET A 1 -4.98 0.90 26.65
CA MET A 1 -6.46 1.03 26.74
C MET A 1 -6.92 1.15 25.29
N GLU A 2 -7.32 0.12 24.54
CA GLU A 2 -7.92 -1.18 24.82
C GLU A 2 -7.24 -2.25 23.93
N VAL A 3 -6.64 -3.29 24.54
CA VAL A 3 -6.44 -4.62 23.92
C VAL A 3 -6.53 -5.73 24.99
N ALA A 4 -7.12 -5.41 26.15
CA ALA A 4 -7.19 -6.27 27.31
C ALA A 4 -8.63 -6.73 27.51
N PHE A 5 -9.10 -7.72 26.72
CA PHE A 5 -10.36 -8.40 27.06
C PHE A 5 -10.52 -9.85 26.56
N ILE A 6 -9.51 -10.51 26.00
CA ILE A 6 -9.64 -11.95 25.66
C ILE A 6 -8.45 -12.75 26.17
N MET A 7 -8.16 -12.58 27.46
CA MET A 7 -7.20 -13.39 28.25
C MET A 7 -7.77 -13.66 29.66
N GLU A 8 -9.01 -14.13 29.72
CA GLU A 8 -9.61 -14.79 30.89
C GLU A 8 -10.42 -15.93 30.26
N ILE A 9 -9.96 -17.17 30.26
CA ILE A 9 -10.11 -18.12 31.37
C ILE A 9 -9.07 -19.22 31.18
N GLY A 10 -8.18 -19.40 32.15
CA GLY A 10 -7.35 -20.60 32.28
C GLY A 10 -8.08 -21.65 33.10
N ILE A 11 -8.24 -22.86 32.55
CA ILE A 11 -8.45 -24.10 33.31
C ILE A 11 -7.72 -25.26 32.62
N GLU A 12 -6.60 -25.62 33.25
CA GLU A 12 -5.98 -26.94 33.44
C GLU A 12 -6.08 -28.05 32.37
N ILE A 13 -4.90 -28.37 31.84
CA ILE A 13 -4.52 -29.69 31.35
C ILE A 13 -4.39 -30.61 32.56
N GLN A 14 -5.36 -31.51 32.78
CA GLN A 14 -5.14 -32.75 33.52
C GLN A 14 -5.42 -33.96 32.64
N ALA A 15 -4.34 -34.65 32.29
CA ALA A 15 -4.40 -36.02 31.83
C ALA A 15 -4.89 -36.92 32.97
N THR A 16 -5.96 -37.69 32.75
CA THR A 16 -6.07 -39.00 33.39
C THR A 16 -6.49 -40.08 32.39
N PRO A 17 -5.95 -41.30 32.57
CA PRO A 17 -6.08 -42.42 31.65
C PRO A 17 -7.28 -43.30 31.99
N LYS A 18 -7.62 -44.17 31.03
CA LYS A 18 -8.57 -45.30 31.10
C LYS A 18 -10.01 -44.98 30.70
N LEU A 19 -10.37 -45.36 29.47
CA LEU A 19 -11.26 -46.51 29.33
C LEU A 19 -11.08 -47.18 27.97
N SER A 20 -9.99 -47.93 27.92
CA SER A 20 -9.69 -49.00 26.98
C SER A 20 -10.71 -50.14 27.08
N THR A 21 -11.96 -49.92 26.65
CA THR A 21 -12.98 -50.99 26.48
C THR A 21 -13.90 -50.82 25.27
N LEU A 22 -13.57 -49.95 24.30
CA LEU A 22 -14.17 -50.03 22.96
C LEU A 22 -13.16 -50.40 21.86
N ILE A 23 -12.07 -51.06 22.24
CA ILE A 23 -11.37 -51.99 21.35
C ILE A 23 -12.06 -53.36 21.51
N LYS A 24 -13.29 -53.47 21.00
CA LYS A 24 -13.85 -54.74 20.53
C LYS A 24 -15.07 -54.51 19.67
N ARG A 25 -14.83 -54.13 18.42
CA ARG A 25 -15.69 -54.51 17.30
C ARG A 25 -14.75 -54.66 16.11
N SER A 26 -14.12 -55.83 15.98
CA SER A 26 -14.58 -56.86 15.04
C SER A 26 -15.02 -56.19 13.75
N ASP A 27 -14.09 -56.08 12.82
CA ASP A 27 -14.29 -56.25 11.38
C ASP A 27 -15.77 -56.21 11.00
N GLN A 28 -16.29 -55.01 10.82
CA GLN A 28 -17.50 -54.82 10.05
C GLN A 28 -17.19 -53.70 9.08
N GLU A 29 -16.59 -54.14 7.97
CA GLU A 29 -16.77 -53.55 6.65
C GLU A 29 -18.11 -52.81 6.60
N ALA A 30 -18.04 -51.51 6.34
CA ALA A 30 -19.20 -50.74 5.91
C ALA A 30 -19.59 -51.25 4.52
N GLU A 31 -20.26 -52.41 4.52
CA GLU A 31 -20.93 -53.03 3.40
C GLU A 31 -21.99 -52.05 2.91
N SER A 32 -21.64 -51.23 1.92
CA SER A 32 -22.59 -50.59 1.03
C SER A 32 -22.76 -51.47 -0.23
N PRO A 33 -23.99 -51.69 -0.72
CA PRO A 33 -24.32 -52.85 -1.52
C PRO A 33 -24.20 -52.58 -3.02
N PHE A 34 -23.07 -52.15 -3.57
CA PHE A 34 -22.93 -52.07 -5.04
C PHE A 34 -21.50 -52.38 -5.51
N ARG A 35 -21.33 -53.68 -5.76
CA ARG A 35 -20.25 -54.33 -6.47
C ARG A 35 -19.84 -53.56 -7.73
N GLY A 36 -18.63 -53.01 -7.71
CA GLY A 36 -17.78 -52.77 -8.87
C GLY A 36 -18.17 -51.60 -9.77
N LYS A 37 -17.18 -50.79 -10.16
CA LYS A 37 -17.22 -49.71 -11.17
C LYS A 37 -17.85 -48.38 -10.75
N SER A 38 -18.93 -48.36 -9.95
CA SER A 38 -19.67 -47.13 -9.64
C SER A 38 -18.98 -46.20 -8.60
N LEU A 39 -18.39 -46.75 -7.55
CA LEU A 39 -17.70 -45.98 -6.49
C LEU A 39 -16.46 -45.20 -6.98
N ARG A 40 -15.76 -45.71 -8.00
CA ARG A 40 -14.62 -45.00 -8.60
C ARG A 40 -15.07 -43.75 -9.33
N ALA A 41 -16.23 -43.80 -9.99
CA ALA A 41 -16.79 -42.65 -10.72
C ALA A 41 -17.13 -41.50 -9.75
N PHE A 42 -17.72 -41.80 -8.59
CA PHE A 42 -18.00 -40.78 -7.57
C PHE A 42 -16.74 -40.17 -6.94
N ALA A 43 -15.66 -40.95 -6.79
CA ALA A 43 -14.38 -40.44 -6.30
C ALA A 43 -13.73 -39.44 -7.28
N PHE A 44 -13.79 -39.70 -8.59
CA PHE A 44 -13.28 -38.76 -9.60
C PHE A 44 -14.14 -37.49 -9.70
N VAL A 45 -15.46 -37.61 -9.57
CA VAL A 45 -16.36 -36.44 -9.56
C VAL A 45 -16.12 -35.59 -8.30
N GLY A 46 -15.99 -36.19 -7.12
CA GLY A 46 -15.69 -35.47 -5.89
C GLY A 46 -14.33 -34.76 -5.93
N ALA A 47 -13.29 -35.43 -6.44
CA ALA A 47 -11.97 -34.82 -6.64
C ALA A 47 -12.01 -33.68 -7.68
N GLY A 48 -12.76 -33.84 -8.77
CA GLY A 48 -12.93 -32.82 -9.80
C GLY A 48 -13.64 -31.56 -9.27
N VAL A 49 -14.72 -31.72 -8.52
CA VAL A 49 -15.44 -30.59 -7.90
C VAL A 49 -14.55 -29.88 -6.87
N SER A 50 -13.83 -30.64 -6.04
CA SER A 50 -12.89 -30.04 -5.08
C SER A 50 -11.72 -29.31 -5.75
N TRP A 51 -11.23 -29.82 -6.88
CA TRP A 51 -10.18 -29.16 -7.66
C TRP A 51 -10.67 -27.86 -8.31
N LEU A 52 -11.86 -27.88 -8.92
CA LEU A 52 -12.46 -26.70 -9.55
C LEU A 52 -12.72 -25.59 -8.53
N LEU A 53 -13.20 -25.94 -7.33
CA LEU A 53 -13.41 -24.97 -6.25
C LEU A 53 -12.08 -24.40 -5.73
N ALA A 54 -11.04 -25.22 -5.58
CA ALA A 54 -9.71 -24.76 -5.14
C ALA A 54 -8.99 -23.90 -6.21
N PHE A 55 -9.21 -24.17 -7.49
CA PHE A 55 -8.59 -23.39 -8.58
C PHE A 55 -9.30 -22.04 -8.79
N GLY A 56 -10.62 -21.98 -8.57
CA GLY A 56 -11.40 -20.74 -8.69
C GLY A 56 -11.01 -19.66 -7.67
N THR A 57 -10.50 -20.03 -6.49
CA THR A 57 -10.09 -19.07 -5.45
C THR A 57 -8.71 -18.44 -5.69
N VAL A 58 -7.86 -19.02 -6.54
CA VAL A 58 -6.51 -18.50 -6.81
C VAL A 58 -6.52 -17.25 -7.70
N ALA A 59 -7.56 -17.05 -8.51
CA ALA A 59 -7.65 -15.90 -9.44
C ALA A 59 -7.94 -14.55 -8.75
N SER A 60 -8.24 -14.53 -7.45
CA SER A 60 -8.66 -13.32 -6.73
C SER A 60 -7.53 -12.55 -6.02
N ALA A 61 -6.27 -12.97 -6.14
CA ALA A 61 -5.16 -12.36 -5.42
C ALA A 61 -4.35 -11.33 -6.23
N ASP A 62 -4.59 -11.21 -7.54
CA ASP A 62 -3.78 -10.39 -8.45
C ASP A 62 -4.10 -8.87 -8.38
N GLU A 63 -5.22 -8.51 -7.74
CA GLU A 63 -5.69 -7.12 -7.62
C GLU A 63 -4.80 -6.26 -6.70
N PHE A 64 -4.04 -6.87 -5.79
CA PHE A 64 -3.16 -6.14 -4.87
C PHE A 64 -1.89 -5.62 -5.56
N GLU A 65 -1.33 -6.38 -6.49
CA GLU A 65 -0.08 -6.04 -7.18
C GLU A 65 -0.30 -4.98 -8.28
N HIS A 66 -1.45 -5.03 -8.96
CA HIS A 66 -1.76 -4.09 -10.04
C HIS A 66 -2.30 -2.74 -9.55
N GLY A 67 -2.78 -2.68 -8.31
CA GLY A 67 -3.43 -1.49 -7.76
C GLY A 67 -4.76 -1.18 -8.42
N LEU A 68 -5.57 -0.34 -7.78
CA LEU A 68 -6.82 0.13 -8.36
C LEU A 68 -6.55 1.13 -9.48
N GLU A 69 -7.31 1.04 -10.57
CA GLU A 69 -7.21 2.01 -11.66
C GLU A 69 -7.63 3.41 -11.20
N CYS A 70 -6.82 4.41 -11.56
CA CYS A 70 -7.09 5.80 -11.23
C CYS A 70 -8.22 6.34 -12.11
N PRO A 71 -9.28 6.97 -11.55
CA PRO A 71 -10.33 7.58 -12.35
C PRO A 71 -9.79 8.77 -13.16
N SER A 72 -10.38 8.98 -14.34
CA SER A 72 -10.05 10.13 -15.18
C SER A 72 -10.74 11.39 -14.66
N TYR A 73 -9.95 12.36 -14.16
CA TYR A 73 -10.45 13.67 -13.74
C TYR A 73 -10.36 14.69 -14.89
N PRO A 74 -11.36 15.57 -15.04
CA PRO A 74 -11.38 16.59 -16.09
C PRO A 74 -10.49 17.79 -15.72
N TRP A 75 -9.17 17.65 -15.87
CA TRP A 75 -8.22 18.73 -15.59
C TRP A 75 -8.32 19.87 -16.62
N PRO A 76 -8.12 21.14 -16.22
CA PRO A 76 -8.24 22.29 -17.13
C PRO A 76 -7.24 22.26 -18.29
N HIS A 77 -6.11 21.57 -18.12
CA HIS A 77 -5.01 21.46 -19.08
C HIS A 77 -5.02 20.14 -19.89
N GLN A 78 -6.14 19.42 -19.96
CA GLN A 78 -6.23 18.13 -20.67
C GLN A 78 -6.34 18.26 -22.20
N GLY A 79 -6.74 19.43 -22.73
CA GLY A 79 -6.93 19.66 -24.16
C GLY A 79 -5.65 19.98 -24.92
N ILE A 80 -5.64 19.73 -26.24
CA ILE A 80 -4.47 19.97 -27.12
C ILE A 80 -4.02 21.44 -27.11
N LEU A 81 -4.96 22.37 -26.95
CA LEU A 81 -4.71 23.81 -26.89
C LEU A 81 -4.99 24.39 -25.49
N SER A 82 -5.11 23.54 -24.47
CA SER A 82 -5.32 23.98 -23.10
C SER A 82 -3.99 24.35 -22.44
N SER A 83 -3.95 25.48 -21.73
CA SER A 83 -2.79 25.89 -20.92
C SER A 83 -2.94 25.47 -19.47
N TYR A 84 -1.85 25.54 -18.71
CA TYR A 84 -1.90 25.41 -17.26
C TYR A 84 -2.68 26.56 -16.61
N ASP A 85 -3.34 26.26 -15.50
CA ASP A 85 -3.95 27.27 -14.64
C ASP A 85 -2.89 27.84 -13.69
N HIS A 86 -2.38 29.02 -14.04
CA HIS A 86 -1.37 29.73 -13.25
C HIS A 86 -1.83 30.06 -11.82
N SER A 87 -3.15 30.20 -11.58
CA SER A 87 -3.68 30.39 -10.23
C SER A 87 -3.56 29.13 -9.38
N SER A 88 -3.66 27.95 -10.01
CA SER A 88 -3.38 26.66 -9.38
C SER A 88 -1.88 26.48 -9.14
N SER A 89 -1.02 26.94 -10.05
CA SER A 89 0.44 26.90 -9.87
C SER A 89 0.94 27.74 -8.68
N ARG A 90 0.28 28.85 -8.35
CA ARG A 90 0.55 29.64 -7.12
C ARG A 90 0.30 28.85 -5.83
N ARG A 91 -0.41 27.71 -5.91
CA ARG A 91 -0.55 26.75 -4.81
C ARG A 91 0.68 25.86 -4.63
N HIS A 92 1.82 26.18 -5.26
CA HIS A 92 3.16 25.69 -4.87
C HIS A 92 3.43 25.82 -3.36
N GLN A 93 2.75 26.76 -2.70
CA GLN A 93 2.71 26.88 -1.24
C GLN A 93 2.38 25.55 -0.53
N VAL A 94 1.50 24.70 -1.09
CA VAL A 94 1.18 23.38 -0.50
C VAL A 94 2.40 22.47 -0.49
N TYR A 95 3.19 22.47 -1.57
CA TYR A 95 4.44 21.73 -1.62
C TYR A 95 5.40 22.24 -0.53
N GLN A 96 5.58 23.55 -0.40
CA GLN A 96 6.50 24.12 0.59
C GLN A 96 6.07 23.83 2.03
N GLN A 97 4.78 23.85 2.33
CA GLN A 97 4.26 23.68 3.70
C GLN A 97 4.12 22.22 4.14
N VAL A 98 3.92 21.29 3.20
CA VAL A 98 3.56 19.89 3.52
C VAL A 98 4.56 18.88 2.95
N CYS A 99 4.98 19.06 1.70
CA CYS A 99 5.75 18.04 0.99
C CYS A 99 7.26 18.23 1.14
N ALA A 100 7.74 19.48 1.22
CA ALA A 100 9.15 19.83 1.26
C ALA A 100 9.90 19.27 2.48
N SER A 101 9.18 18.88 3.54
CA SER A 101 9.78 18.22 4.70
C SER A 101 10.25 16.79 4.41
N CYS A 102 9.66 16.12 3.40
CA CYS A 102 9.90 14.70 3.11
C CYS A 102 10.38 14.46 1.66
N HIS A 103 9.93 15.27 0.72
CA HIS A 103 10.27 15.16 -0.70
C HIS A 103 11.11 16.35 -1.14
N SER A 104 12.19 16.07 -1.85
CA SER A 104 13.01 17.09 -2.49
C SER A 104 12.53 17.35 -3.92
N MET A 105 12.80 18.56 -4.40
CA MET A 105 12.54 18.97 -5.79
C MET A 105 13.77 19.72 -6.29
N SER A 106 14.84 18.97 -6.58
CA SER A 106 16.15 19.53 -6.96
C SER A 106 16.23 20.04 -8.41
N LEU A 107 15.24 19.69 -9.24
CA LEU A 107 15.20 20.08 -10.66
C LEU A 107 14.43 21.38 -10.93
N VAL A 108 13.81 21.97 -9.90
CA VAL A 108 13.03 23.21 -10.02
C VAL A 108 13.69 24.29 -9.18
N ALA A 109 14.12 25.37 -9.83
CA ALA A 109 14.67 26.53 -9.14
C ALA A 109 13.61 27.63 -8.99
N TYR A 110 13.79 28.52 -8.00
CA TYR A 110 12.88 29.66 -7.79
C TYR A 110 12.72 30.56 -9.02
N ARG A 111 13.76 30.67 -9.86
CA ARG A 111 13.68 31.40 -11.14
C ARG A 111 12.67 30.79 -12.13
N ASP A 112 12.41 29.49 -12.05
CA ASP A 112 11.50 28.80 -12.96
C ASP A 112 10.02 29.08 -12.60
N LEU A 113 9.78 29.62 -11.39
CA LEU A 113 8.46 30.02 -10.91
C LEU A 113 8.10 31.47 -11.31
N VAL A 114 9.08 32.25 -11.78
CA VAL A 114 8.88 33.66 -12.17
C VAL A 114 8.08 33.74 -13.47
N GLY A 115 7.02 34.56 -13.49
CA GLY A 115 6.11 34.71 -14.63
C GLY A 115 5.13 33.54 -14.80
N GLY A 116 5.34 32.44 -14.07
CA GLY A 116 4.43 31.31 -14.00
C GLY A 116 3.51 31.37 -12.77
N ALA A 117 4.10 31.34 -11.58
CA ALA A 117 3.37 31.30 -10.31
C ALA A 117 3.56 32.56 -9.45
N TYR A 118 4.72 33.23 -9.60
CA TYR A 118 5.11 34.39 -8.82
C TYR A 118 5.73 35.47 -9.70
N THR A 119 5.72 36.71 -9.20
CA THR A 119 6.56 37.80 -9.72
C THR A 119 8.02 37.59 -9.32
N GLU A 120 8.95 38.34 -9.93
CA GLU A 120 10.37 38.24 -9.60
C GLU A 120 10.63 38.64 -8.15
N GLU A 121 9.95 39.68 -7.68
CA GLU A 121 10.06 40.20 -6.31
C GLU A 121 9.53 39.19 -5.29
N GLU A 122 8.38 38.58 -5.56
CA GLU A 122 7.82 37.52 -4.72
C GLU A 122 8.72 36.27 -4.70
N ALA A 123 9.24 35.84 -5.84
CA ALA A 123 10.12 34.68 -5.91
C ALA A 123 11.44 34.89 -5.15
N LYS A 124 12.03 36.09 -5.23
CA LYS A 124 13.21 36.45 -4.42
C LYS A 124 12.90 36.47 -2.92
N ALA A 125 11.75 37.01 -2.53
CA ALA A 125 11.32 37.01 -1.14
C ALA A 125 11.17 35.58 -0.59
N LEU A 126 10.58 34.67 -1.37
CA LEU A 126 10.44 33.25 -1.01
C LEU A 126 11.77 32.50 -0.98
N ALA A 127 12.71 32.84 -1.86
CA ALA A 127 14.05 32.25 -1.85
C ALA A 127 14.87 32.72 -0.63
N ALA A 128 14.74 33.99 -0.24
CA ALA A 128 15.45 34.57 0.89
C ALA A 128 15.02 33.99 2.25
N GLU A 129 13.87 33.31 2.34
CA GLU A 129 13.44 32.60 3.55
C GLU A 129 14.26 31.33 3.82
N ILE A 130 14.94 30.79 2.81
CA ILE A 130 15.72 29.55 2.91
C ILE A 130 17.21 29.86 2.99
N GLU A 131 17.87 29.34 4.03
CA GLU A 131 19.31 29.36 4.17
C GLU A 131 19.96 28.18 3.42
N VAL A 132 20.98 28.47 2.63
CA VAL A 132 21.75 27.49 1.86
C VAL A 132 23.24 27.68 2.10
N VAL A 133 24.00 26.60 1.99
CA VAL A 133 25.46 26.64 2.17
C VAL A 133 26.10 27.39 1.00
N ASP A 134 26.79 28.49 1.31
CA ASP A 134 27.34 29.47 0.36
C ASP A 134 28.87 29.33 0.19
N GLY A 135 29.37 28.11 0.35
CA GLY A 135 30.78 27.78 0.19
C GLY A 135 31.69 28.25 1.34
N PRO A 136 33.01 27.97 1.25
CA PRO A 136 33.96 28.31 2.29
C PRO A 136 34.33 29.80 2.27
N ASN A 137 34.31 30.44 3.44
CA ASN A 137 34.81 31.80 3.64
C ASN A 137 36.35 31.84 3.66
N GLU A 138 36.94 33.03 3.86
CA GLU A 138 38.40 33.23 3.91
C GLU A 138 39.10 32.38 4.99
N GLU A 139 38.35 31.93 6.00
CA GLU A 139 38.83 31.06 7.08
C GLU A 139 38.64 29.56 6.77
N GLY A 140 38.19 29.21 5.56
CA GLY A 140 37.97 27.84 5.10
C GLY A 140 36.72 27.17 5.69
N ARG A 141 35.83 27.92 6.35
CA ARG A 141 34.59 27.40 6.94
C ARG A 141 33.40 27.66 6.04
N ASN A 142 32.50 26.69 5.92
CA ASN A 142 31.26 26.86 5.18
C ASN A 142 30.35 27.87 5.90
N VAL A 143 29.87 28.86 5.16
CA VAL A 143 28.89 29.83 5.64
C VAL A 143 27.52 29.48 5.07
N HIS A 144 26.46 29.86 5.78
CA HIS A 144 25.09 29.75 5.29
C HIS A 144 24.63 31.16 4.91
N SER A 145 24.03 31.28 3.73
CA SER A 145 23.48 32.53 3.21
C SER A 145 22.06 32.30 2.68
N PRO A 146 21.19 33.32 2.67
CA PRO A 146 19.88 33.23 2.02
C PRO A 146 20.02 32.91 0.53
N LEU A 147 19.19 32.02 -0.03
CA LEU A 147 19.32 31.55 -1.44
C LEU A 147 19.19 32.66 -2.52
N GLY A 148 18.78 33.88 -2.16
CA GLY A 148 18.46 34.97 -3.09
C GLY A 148 19.40 36.19 -3.05
N ASN A 149 20.57 36.08 -2.42
CA ASN A 149 21.55 37.17 -2.29
C ASN A 149 22.54 37.27 -3.45
#